data_AF-A0A6L4A248-F1
#
_entry.id   AF-A0A6L4A248-F1
#
_cell.length_a   1.000
_cell.length_b   1.000
_cell.length_c   1.000
_cell.angle_alpha   90.00
_cell.angle_beta   90.00
_cell.angle_gamma   90.00
#
_symmetry.space_group_name_H-M   'P 1'
#
loop_
_entity.id
_entity.type
_entity.pdbx_description
1 polymer ?
#
loop_
_entity_poly.entity_id
_entity_poly.type
_entity_poly.pdbx_seq_one_letter_code
_entity_poly.pdbx_strand_id
1 'polypeptide(L)'
;MAADPVVIEGKEFWKEPFAVYYDTVLVGFCESDPCSLEFAPQQPINEPQVGYALMIGRDKDSLAVFNLTVAGLPLAHLSLVNQSGQLSGTQWQITALNNGQCVVVRTKDEAHLPPGLCNDSSEVVSAFTQAENFWERPFAVYYANRMIGFCAENTCTIDFAVPLSFLIPPDRINVPSGSILLTGGIGLSTGTQLPPGDMQIEGYCTGLGYTADHTETDWFCKDAANNPFVPIGVNELDAICRATYNRQTAFALRQGTGPTPAFNWRCYGY
;
A
#
# COMPACT_ATOMS: atom_id res chain seq x y z
N MET A 1 -6.66 18.72 -33.68
CA MET A 1 -5.47 19.52 -34.00
C MET A 1 -4.29 18.75 -33.43
N ALA A 2 -3.39 18.24 -34.27
CA ALA A 2 -2.16 17.61 -33.79
C ALA A 2 -1.24 18.73 -33.29
N ALA A 3 -0.73 18.61 -32.07
CA ALA A 3 0.29 19.53 -31.59
C ALA A 3 1.61 19.24 -32.33
N ASP A 4 2.31 20.29 -32.76
CA ASP A 4 3.63 20.14 -33.36
C ASP A 4 4.61 19.55 -32.33
N PRO A 5 5.51 18.64 -32.74
CA PRO A 5 6.47 18.03 -31.83
C PRO A 5 7.45 19.08 -31.30
N VAL A 6 7.66 19.09 -29.98
CA VAL A 6 8.72 19.87 -29.35
C VAL A 6 10.05 19.15 -29.57
N VAL A 7 10.92 19.74 -30.39
CA VAL A 7 12.28 19.23 -30.62
C VAL A 7 13.23 19.94 -29.66
N ILE A 8 13.83 19.18 -28.74
CA ILE A 8 14.89 19.69 -27.84
C ILE A 8 16.23 19.25 -28.42
N GLU A 9 16.99 20.19 -29.01
CA GLU A 9 18.35 19.94 -29.46
C GLU A 9 19.34 20.12 -28.29
N GLY A 10 19.93 19.00 -27.84
CA GLY A 10 20.91 18.98 -26.76
C GLY A 10 21.70 17.67 -26.75
N LYS A 11 22.78 17.60 -25.96
CA LYS A 11 23.58 16.37 -25.75
C LYS A 11 22.64 15.19 -25.49
N GLU A 12 22.98 14.04 -26.07
CA GLU A 12 22.20 12.80 -26.18
C GLU A 12 21.79 12.18 -24.83
N PHE A 13 20.95 12.87 -24.06
CA PHE A 13 20.47 12.43 -22.74
C PHE A 13 19.60 11.17 -22.84
N TRP A 14 19.10 10.87 -24.04
CA TRP A 14 18.29 9.70 -24.35
C TRP A 14 19.09 8.40 -24.54
N LYS A 15 20.42 8.44 -24.41
CA LYS A 15 21.27 7.24 -24.48
C LYS A 15 21.31 6.43 -23.18
N GLU A 16 20.84 7.00 -22.08
CA GLU A 16 20.73 6.35 -20.78
C GLU A 16 19.29 6.42 -20.29
N PRO A 17 18.84 5.51 -19.40
CA PRO A 17 17.51 5.60 -18.82
C PRO A 17 17.26 6.95 -18.14
N PHE A 18 16.17 7.62 -18.51
CA PHE A 18 15.81 8.92 -17.93
C PHE A 18 14.38 8.95 -17.42
N ALA A 19 14.16 9.67 -16.33
CA ALA A 19 12.83 9.95 -15.79
C ALA A 19 12.10 10.98 -16.66
N VAL A 20 10.81 10.77 -16.87
CA VAL A 20 9.92 11.72 -17.53
C VAL A 20 8.95 12.26 -16.50
N TYR A 21 8.86 13.58 -16.43
CA TYR A 21 7.97 14.30 -15.51
C TYR A 21 6.94 15.11 -16.31
N TYR A 22 5.71 15.17 -15.83
CA TYR A 22 4.67 16.08 -16.28
C TYR A 22 4.19 16.90 -15.08
N ASP A 23 4.37 18.21 -15.15
CA ASP A 23 4.01 19.14 -14.07
C ASP A 23 4.54 18.70 -12.69
N THR A 24 5.84 18.38 -12.62
CA THR A 24 6.57 17.83 -11.46
C THR A 24 6.19 16.40 -11.03
N VAL A 25 5.18 15.79 -11.64
CA VAL A 25 4.78 14.40 -11.37
C VAL A 25 5.59 13.45 -12.26
N LEU A 26 6.26 12.47 -11.65
CA LEU A 26 6.92 11.40 -12.39
C LEU A 26 5.86 10.58 -13.16
N VAL A 27 5.92 10.64 -14.49
CA VAL A 27 5.00 9.92 -15.39
C VAL A 27 5.58 8.61 -15.91
N GLY A 28 6.90 8.44 -15.87
CA GLY A 28 7.54 7.16 -16.19
C GLY A 28 9.04 7.31 -16.39
N PHE A 29 9.67 6.23 -16.84
CA PHE A 29 11.07 6.23 -17.25
C PHE A 29 11.18 5.72 -18.67
N CYS A 30 12.15 6.26 -19.36
CA CYS A 30 12.43 5.93 -20.74
C CYS A 30 13.69 5.08 -20.80
N GLU A 31 13.54 3.76 -20.94
CA GLU A 31 14.67 2.82 -20.92
C GLU A 31 15.25 2.51 -22.31
N SER A 32 14.49 2.75 -23.37
CA SER A 32 14.93 2.54 -24.75
C SER A 32 14.16 3.42 -25.75
N ASP A 33 14.75 3.64 -26.92
CA ASP A 33 14.15 4.36 -28.04
C ASP A 33 13.54 3.35 -29.03
N PRO A 34 12.24 3.41 -29.38
CA PRO A 34 11.26 4.44 -29.02
C PRO A 34 10.62 4.27 -27.65
N CYS A 35 10.42 5.41 -26.98
CA CYS A 35 9.79 5.52 -25.69
C CYS A 35 8.27 5.54 -25.80
N SER A 36 7.58 4.53 -25.25
CA SER A 36 6.13 4.57 -25.08
C SER A 36 5.81 4.74 -23.61
N LEU A 37 5.30 5.92 -23.25
CA LEU A 37 4.77 6.20 -21.91
C LEU A 37 3.26 5.97 -21.93
N GLU A 38 2.79 4.98 -21.17
CA GLU A 38 1.35 4.85 -20.91
C GLU A 38 0.98 5.80 -19.77
N PHE A 39 0.24 6.86 -20.09
CA PHE A 39 -0.40 7.68 -19.08
C PHE A 39 -1.51 6.84 -18.43
N ALA A 40 -1.26 6.33 -17.23
CA ALA A 40 -2.30 5.71 -16.44
C ALA A 40 -3.46 6.73 -16.30
N PRO A 41 -4.72 6.32 -16.54
CA PRO A 41 -5.86 7.21 -16.39
C PRO A 41 -5.82 7.82 -14.99
N GLN A 42 -5.97 9.15 -14.89
CA GLN A 42 -5.94 9.85 -13.62
C GLN A 42 -6.99 9.23 -12.69
N GLN A 43 -6.53 8.55 -11.65
CA GLN A 43 -7.42 7.96 -10.65
C GLN A 43 -8.23 9.08 -9.98
N PRO A 44 -9.48 8.80 -9.57
CA PRO A 44 -10.33 9.80 -8.95
C PRO A 44 -9.62 10.46 -7.78
N ILE A 45 -9.54 11.80 -7.85
CA ILE A 45 -8.71 12.70 -7.04
C ILE A 45 -9.00 12.67 -5.53
N ASN A 46 -9.95 11.86 -5.08
CA ASN A 46 -10.47 11.82 -3.70
C ASN A 46 -10.35 10.44 -3.03
N GLU A 47 -9.65 9.47 -3.63
CA GLU A 47 -9.44 8.19 -2.95
C GLU A 47 -8.47 8.38 -1.75
N PRO A 48 -8.79 7.87 -0.55
CA PRO A 48 -7.85 7.87 0.57
C PRO A 48 -6.52 7.22 0.18
N GLN A 49 -5.41 7.90 0.51
CA GLN A 49 -4.07 7.40 0.24
C GLN A 49 -3.33 7.10 1.54
N VAL A 50 -2.44 6.11 1.48
CA VAL A 50 -1.46 5.83 2.53
C VAL A 50 -0.10 6.31 2.04
N GLY A 51 0.52 7.20 2.81
CA GLY A 51 1.87 7.69 2.55
C GLY A 51 2.91 6.77 3.19
N TYR A 52 3.94 6.44 2.43
CA TYR A 52 5.09 5.65 2.82
C TYR A 52 6.38 6.43 2.57
N ALA A 53 7.38 6.17 3.40
CA ALA A 53 8.71 6.73 3.36
C ALA A 53 9.68 5.59 3.66
N LEU A 54 10.55 5.29 2.71
CA LEU A 54 11.52 4.21 2.80
C LEU A 54 12.91 4.78 2.76
N MET A 55 13.79 4.19 3.55
CA MET A 55 15.23 4.33 3.34
C MET A 55 15.78 2.99 2.89
N ILE A 56 16.46 3.00 1.75
CA ILE A 56 17.11 1.82 1.18
C ILE A 56 18.61 2.06 1.21
N GLY A 57 19.34 1.13 1.82
CA GLY A 57 20.78 1.16 1.91
C GLY A 57 21.37 -0.09 1.29
N ARG A 58 22.53 0.03 0.65
CA ARG A 58 23.25 -1.11 0.07
C ARG A 58 24.73 -1.04 0.37
N ASP A 59 25.31 -2.23 0.43
CA ASP A 59 26.74 -2.49 0.42
C ASP A 59 27.01 -3.65 -0.56
N LYS A 60 28.27 -3.98 -0.77
CA LYS A 60 28.70 -5.08 -1.64
C LYS A 60 28.00 -6.40 -1.31
N ASP A 61 27.80 -6.70 -0.03
CA ASP A 61 27.30 -8.00 0.42
C ASP A 61 25.88 -7.92 1.05
N SER A 62 25.26 -6.74 1.06
CA SER A 62 23.96 -6.55 1.70
C SER A 62 23.09 -5.46 1.08
N LEU A 63 21.78 -5.64 1.20
CA LEU A 63 20.75 -4.68 0.83
C LEU A 63 19.76 -4.58 1.98
N ALA A 64 19.48 -3.37 2.44
CA ALA A 64 18.59 -3.10 3.56
C ALA A 64 17.44 -2.19 3.11
N VAL A 65 16.23 -2.51 3.56
CA VAL A 65 15.05 -1.65 3.43
C VAL A 65 14.54 -1.34 4.83
N PHE A 66 14.42 -0.05 5.13
CA PHE A 66 13.96 0.48 6.42
C PHE A 66 12.66 1.24 6.22
N ASN A 67 11.64 0.92 7.02
CA ASN A 67 10.38 1.67 6.99
C ASN A 67 10.44 2.87 7.95
N LEU A 68 10.45 4.09 7.38
CA LEU A 68 10.45 5.35 8.14
C LEU A 68 9.04 5.79 8.57
N THR A 69 7.99 5.07 8.18
CA THR A 69 6.61 5.47 8.45
C THR A 69 5.97 4.76 9.60
N VAL A 70 4.97 5.41 10.19
CA VAL A 70 4.15 4.84 11.27
C VAL A 70 3.35 3.64 10.79
N ALA A 71 2.87 3.66 9.55
CA ALA A 71 2.11 2.57 8.96
C ALA A 71 3.02 1.39 8.64
N GLY A 72 2.51 0.17 8.85
CA GLY A 72 3.18 -1.03 8.35
C GLY A 72 3.25 -1.01 6.82
N LEU A 73 4.42 -1.32 6.26
CA LEU A 73 4.66 -1.43 4.82
C LEU A 73 4.55 -2.90 4.39
N PRO A 74 3.50 -3.30 3.66
CA PRO A 74 3.42 -4.64 3.08
C PRO A 74 4.52 -4.88 2.03
N LEU A 75 5.40 -5.86 2.28
CA LEU A 75 6.50 -6.17 1.37
C LEU A 75 6.06 -7.01 0.16
N ALA A 76 4.86 -7.60 0.20
CA ALA A 76 4.28 -8.36 -0.90
C ALA A 76 4.21 -7.55 -2.22
N HIS A 77 4.12 -6.22 -2.11
CA HIS A 77 4.01 -5.31 -3.25
C HIS A 77 5.32 -4.62 -3.60
N LEU A 78 6.35 -4.69 -2.73
CA LEU A 78 7.64 -4.03 -2.97
C LEU A 78 8.50 -4.92 -3.86
N SER A 79 9.01 -4.35 -4.96
CA SER A 79 10.03 -4.97 -5.78
C SER A 79 11.17 -4.00 -6.11
N LEU A 80 12.39 -4.54 -6.12
CA LEU A 80 13.62 -3.86 -6.51
C LEU A 80 14.14 -4.58 -7.74
N VAL A 81 14.36 -3.86 -8.84
CA VAL A 81 14.61 -4.46 -10.15
C VAL A 81 15.69 -3.70 -10.92
N ASN A 82 16.60 -4.42 -11.56
CA ASN A 82 17.42 -3.91 -12.66
C ASN A 82 17.71 -5.01 -13.69
N GLN A 83 18.58 -4.72 -14.66
CA GLN A 83 18.95 -5.65 -15.72
C GLN A 83 19.66 -6.92 -15.24
N SER A 84 20.23 -6.90 -14.03
CA SER A 84 20.98 -8.02 -13.44
C SER A 84 20.14 -8.90 -12.52
N GLY A 85 18.96 -8.44 -12.07
CA GLY A 85 18.12 -9.23 -11.18
C GLY A 85 16.97 -8.47 -10.56
N GLN A 86 16.22 -9.19 -9.73
CA GLN A 86 15.09 -8.64 -8.99
C GLN A 86 14.93 -9.26 -7.59
N LEU A 87 14.38 -8.47 -6.68
CA LEU A 87 13.92 -8.89 -5.37
C LEU A 87 12.48 -8.41 -5.17
N SER A 88 11.55 -9.32 -4.91
CA SER A 88 10.12 -9.02 -4.91
C SER A 88 9.31 -9.92 -3.97
N GLY A 89 8.20 -9.37 -3.46
CA GLY A 89 7.11 -10.15 -2.88
C GLY A 89 7.53 -11.13 -1.78
N THR A 90 7.40 -12.42 -2.05
CA THR A 90 7.71 -13.47 -1.06
C THR A 90 9.21 -13.66 -0.81
N GLN A 91 10.08 -13.14 -1.68
CA GLN A 91 11.54 -13.24 -1.51
C GLN A 91 12.04 -12.47 -0.28
N TRP A 92 11.26 -11.52 0.23
CA TRP A 92 11.53 -10.80 1.47
C TRP A 92 11.44 -11.68 2.73
N GLN A 93 10.78 -12.85 2.65
CA GLN A 93 10.55 -13.80 3.75
C GLN A 93 9.73 -13.26 4.94
N ILE A 94 9.47 -11.97 4.98
CA ILE A 94 8.53 -11.32 5.87
C ILE A 94 7.43 -10.64 5.08
N THR A 95 6.29 -10.47 5.72
CA THR A 95 5.10 -9.98 5.04
C THR A 95 4.96 -8.46 5.07
N ALA A 96 5.48 -7.81 6.12
CA ALA A 96 5.47 -6.36 6.26
C ALA A 96 6.64 -5.85 7.12
N LEU A 97 7.01 -4.59 6.95
CA LEU A 97 7.88 -3.83 7.86
C LEU A 97 7.04 -2.87 8.69
N ASN A 98 7.01 -3.03 10.01
CA ASN A 98 6.41 -2.02 10.89
C ASN A 98 7.31 -0.77 10.99
N ASN A 99 6.79 0.27 11.64
CA ASN A 99 7.54 1.49 11.90
C ASN A 99 8.90 1.19 12.57
N GLY A 100 9.97 1.69 11.97
CA GLY A 100 11.33 1.55 12.49
C GLY A 100 11.95 0.17 12.30
N GLN A 101 11.22 -0.76 11.68
CA GLN A 101 11.76 -2.07 11.35
C GLN A 101 12.56 -2.05 10.05
N CYS A 102 13.48 -3.01 9.95
CA CYS A 102 14.35 -3.19 8.80
C CYS A 102 14.39 -4.65 8.36
N VAL A 103 14.39 -4.86 7.05
CA VAL A 103 14.74 -6.15 6.44
C VAL A 103 16.07 -6.01 5.75
N VAL A 104 16.93 -7.02 5.91
CA VAL A 104 18.24 -7.06 5.29
C VAL A 104 18.37 -8.34 4.47
N VAL A 105 18.74 -8.20 3.21
CA VAL A 105 19.20 -9.29 2.38
C VAL A 105 20.71 -9.34 2.42
N ARG A 106 21.28 -10.54 2.58
CA ARG A 106 22.73 -10.78 2.61
C ARG A 106 23.11 -11.90 1.67
N THR A 107 24.30 -11.82 1.09
CA THR A 107 24.90 -12.93 0.32
C THR A 107 25.72 -13.90 1.16
N LYS A 108 26.10 -13.50 2.37
CA LYS A 108 26.83 -14.32 3.34
C LYS A 108 26.47 -13.92 4.77
N ASP A 109 26.64 -14.85 5.70
CA ASP A 109 26.25 -14.67 7.11
C ASP A 109 26.90 -13.43 7.75
N GLU A 110 28.16 -13.18 7.41
CA GLU A 110 29.00 -12.10 7.96
C GLU A 110 28.97 -10.81 7.12
N ALA A 111 27.97 -10.60 6.27
CA ALA A 111 27.88 -9.37 5.50
C ALA A 111 27.70 -8.15 6.42
N HIS A 112 28.47 -7.09 6.16
CA HIS A 112 28.31 -5.82 6.84
C HIS A 112 26.94 -5.22 6.53
N LEU A 113 26.34 -4.56 7.52
CA LEU A 113 25.13 -3.78 7.31
C LEU A 113 25.48 -2.45 6.64
N PRO A 114 24.63 -1.92 5.75
CA PRO A 114 24.83 -0.60 5.19
C PRO A 114 24.94 0.44 6.32
N PRO A 115 25.96 1.32 6.32
CA PRO A 115 26.18 2.27 7.41
C PRO A 115 24.96 3.15 7.67
N GLY A 116 24.61 3.32 8.95
CA GLY A 116 23.48 4.18 9.35
C GLY A 116 22.09 3.57 9.14
N LEU A 117 22.00 2.37 8.56
CA LEU A 117 20.76 1.61 8.47
C LEU A 117 20.75 0.44 9.45
N CYS A 118 19.61 0.25 10.11
CA CYS A 118 19.29 -0.97 10.87
C CYS A 118 20.19 -1.25 12.08
N ASN A 119 21.06 -0.30 12.46
CA ASN A 119 21.93 -0.40 13.64
C ASN A 119 21.14 -0.35 14.96
N ASP A 120 20.03 0.39 14.97
CA ASP A 120 19.15 0.56 16.14
C ASP A 120 17.79 -0.12 15.97
N SER A 121 17.55 -0.81 14.85
CA SER A 121 16.28 -1.50 14.62
C SER A 121 16.18 -2.72 15.52
N SER A 122 15.09 -2.82 16.29
CA SER A 122 14.86 -3.91 17.25
C SER A 122 14.76 -5.30 16.63
N GLU A 123 14.68 -5.39 15.30
CA GLU A 123 14.55 -6.65 14.57
C GLU A 123 15.18 -6.52 13.18
N VAL A 124 16.32 -7.17 12.98
CA VAL A 124 16.92 -7.38 11.66
C VAL A 124 16.43 -8.73 11.17
N VAL A 125 15.53 -8.73 10.18
CA VAL A 125 15.14 -9.99 9.54
C VAL A 125 16.03 -10.22 8.32
N SER A 126 16.85 -11.27 8.38
CA SER A 126 17.76 -11.65 7.31
C SER A 126 17.10 -12.61 6.33
N ALA A 127 16.94 -12.20 5.08
CA ALA A 127 16.55 -13.10 4.00
C ALA A 127 17.79 -13.47 3.16
N PHE A 128 18.09 -14.76 3.06
CA PHE A 128 19.15 -15.25 2.19
C PHE A 128 18.60 -15.46 0.78
N THR A 129 19.28 -14.88 -0.21
CA THR A 129 18.96 -15.11 -1.61
C THR A 129 20.22 -15.58 -2.32
N GLN A 130 20.09 -16.57 -3.21
CA GLN A 130 21.17 -16.96 -4.13
C GLN A 130 21.25 -16.03 -5.35
N ALA A 131 20.49 -14.93 -5.38
CA ALA A 131 20.55 -14.00 -6.49
C ALA A 131 21.95 -13.35 -6.53
N GLU A 132 22.49 -13.18 -7.74
CA GLU A 132 23.63 -12.30 -7.96
C GLU A 132 23.34 -10.93 -7.34
N ASN A 133 24.39 -10.23 -6.87
CA ASN A 133 24.34 -8.91 -6.23
C ASN A 133 23.82 -7.81 -7.19
N PHE A 134 22.59 -7.92 -7.66
CA PHE A 134 22.03 -7.00 -8.64
C PHE A 134 22.04 -5.57 -8.09
N TRP A 135 21.86 -5.43 -6.78
CA TRP A 135 21.91 -4.15 -6.07
C TRP A 135 23.30 -3.52 -6.04
N GLU A 136 24.39 -4.12 -6.52
CA GLU A 136 25.65 -3.39 -6.71
C GLU A 136 25.54 -2.33 -7.82
N ARG A 137 24.53 -2.43 -8.69
CA ARG A 137 24.21 -1.45 -9.72
C ARG A 137 22.95 -0.66 -9.37
N PRO A 138 22.74 0.52 -9.97
CA PRO A 138 21.48 1.24 -9.83
C PRO A 138 20.27 0.36 -10.13
N PHE A 139 19.19 0.56 -9.38
CA PHE A 139 17.95 -0.21 -9.55
C PHE A 139 16.72 0.65 -9.35
N ALA A 140 15.66 0.26 -10.05
CA ALA A 140 14.34 0.84 -9.92
C ALA A 140 13.61 0.20 -8.73
N VAL A 141 12.80 1.02 -8.07
CA VAL A 141 11.98 0.62 -6.93
C VAL A 141 10.53 0.70 -7.35
N TYR A 142 9.83 -0.41 -7.23
CA TYR A 142 8.44 -0.56 -7.60
C TYR A 142 7.61 -0.92 -6.37
N TYR A 143 6.38 -0.41 -6.34
CA TYR A 143 5.38 -0.82 -5.37
C TYR A 143 4.06 -1.05 -6.09
N ALA A 144 3.50 -2.26 -5.93
CA ALA A 144 2.30 -2.70 -6.64
C ALA A 144 2.41 -2.52 -8.17
N ASN A 145 3.56 -2.93 -8.74
CA ASN A 145 3.91 -2.79 -10.16
C ASN A 145 4.00 -1.35 -10.69
N ARG A 146 4.01 -0.35 -9.81
CA ARG A 146 4.24 1.04 -10.17
C ARG A 146 5.62 1.47 -9.70
N MET A 147 6.41 2.09 -10.57
CA MET A 147 7.71 2.64 -10.16
C MET A 147 7.49 3.81 -9.20
N ILE A 148 8.07 3.71 -8.02
CA ILE A 148 7.99 4.71 -6.94
C ILE A 148 9.30 5.46 -6.72
N GLY A 149 10.43 4.94 -7.24
CA GLY A 149 11.72 5.60 -7.12
C GLY A 149 12.84 4.86 -7.82
N PHE A 150 14.04 5.41 -7.70
CA PHE A 150 15.26 4.86 -8.28
C PHE A 150 16.41 5.06 -7.30
N CYS A 151 17.22 4.02 -7.09
CA CYS A 151 18.34 4.05 -6.16
C CYS A 151 19.67 3.93 -6.94
N ALA A 152 20.35 5.06 -7.13
CA ALA A 152 21.63 5.13 -7.84
C ALA A 152 22.85 5.12 -6.91
N GLU A 153 22.66 5.54 -5.66
CA GLU A 153 23.70 5.70 -4.65
C GLU A 153 23.68 4.55 -3.64
N ASN A 154 24.61 4.54 -2.68
CA ASN A 154 24.63 3.54 -1.61
C ASN A 154 23.46 3.68 -0.63
N THR A 155 22.83 4.85 -0.58
CA THR A 155 21.64 5.10 0.23
C THR A 155 20.69 6.00 -0.54
N CYS A 156 19.41 5.67 -0.52
CA CYS A 156 18.36 6.50 -1.09
C CYS A 156 17.13 6.52 -0.17
N THR A 157 16.40 7.63 -0.21
CA THR A 157 15.11 7.79 0.47
C THR A 157 14.03 7.94 -0.58
N ILE A 158 12.92 7.22 -0.41
CA ILE A 158 11.80 7.22 -1.35
C ILE A 158 10.52 7.47 -0.58
N ASP A 159 9.90 8.62 -0.85
CA ASP A 159 8.57 8.97 -0.38
C ASP A 159 7.55 8.69 -1.49
N PHE A 160 6.48 7.99 -1.17
CA PHE A 160 5.42 7.67 -2.13
C PHE A 160 4.07 7.53 -1.43
N ALA A 161 3.00 7.70 -2.19
CA ALA A 161 1.64 7.48 -1.73
C ALA A 161 0.95 6.45 -2.63
N VAL A 162 0.20 5.54 -2.01
CA VAL A 162 -0.61 4.56 -2.72
C VAL A 162 -2.08 4.70 -2.34
N PRO A 163 -3.01 4.53 -3.29
CA PRO A 163 -4.42 4.46 -2.95
C PRO A 163 -4.69 3.26 -2.06
N LEU A 164 -5.55 3.43 -1.07
CA LEU A 164 -5.84 2.39 -0.08
C LEU A 164 -6.39 1.11 -0.73
N SER A 165 -7.12 1.22 -1.84
CA SER A 165 -7.61 0.07 -2.60
C SER A 165 -6.52 -0.90 -3.09
N PHE A 166 -5.29 -0.43 -3.29
CA PHE A 166 -4.18 -1.29 -3.71
C PHE A 166 -3.68 -2.21 -2.60
N LEU A 167 -3.86 -1.80 -1.35
CA LEU A 167 -3.36 -2.53 -0.19
C LEU A 167 -4.37 -3.57 0.30
N ILE A 168 -5.65 -3.41 -0.06
CA ILE A 168 -6.73 -4.27 0.43
C ILE A 168 -7.05 -5.34 -0.61
N PRO A 169 -6.98 -6.64 -0.26
CA PRO A 169 -7.36 -7.72 -1.16
C PRO A 169 -8.79 -7.55 -1.69
N PRO A 170 -9.03 -7.72 -3.00
CA PRO A 170 -10.35 -7.54 -3.59
C PRO A 170 -11.37 -8.55 -3.04
N ASP A 171 -10.92 -9.72 -2.57
CA ASP A 171 -11.79 -10.74 -1.97
C ASP A 171 -12.30 -10.36 -0.59
N ARG A 172 -11.64 -9.41 0.10
CA ARG A 172 -11.91 -8.99 1.49
C ARG A 172 -11.93 -10.15 2.49
N ILE A 173 -11.36 -11.30 2.15
CA ILE A 173 -11.32 -12.52 2.99
C ILE A 173 -9.96 -12.68 3.65
N ASN A 174 -8.88 -12.21 3.03
CA ASN A 174 -7.56 -12.34 3.63
C ASN A 174 -7.18 -11.06 4.36
N VAL A 175 -6.69 -11.17 5.61
CA VAL A 175 -6.14 -10.01 6.33
C VAL A 175 -4.86 -9.58 5.63
N PRO A 176 -4.82 -8.36 5.05
CA PRO A 176 -3.60 -7.88 4.44
C PRO A 176 -2.50 -7.76 5.49
N SER A 177 -1.29 -8.08 5.07
CA SER A 177 -0.11 -8.00 5.93
C SER A 177 0.14 -6.58 6.41
N GLY A 178 0.51 -6.41 7.67
CA GLY A 178 0.73 -5.09 8.29
C GLY A 178 -0.56 -4.36 8.71
N SER A 179 -1.74 -4.89 8.38
CA SER A 179 -2.99 -4.36 8.93
C SER A 179 -3.28 -4.94 10.31
N ILE A 180 -3.98 -4.17 11.14
CA ILE A 180 -4.40 -4.58 12.49
C ILE A 180 -5.92 -4.49 12.64
N LEU A 181 -6.49 -5.37 13.46
CA LEU A 181 -7.88 -5.26 13.88
C LEU A 181 -8.04 -4.00 14.74
N LEU A 182 -8.92 -3.09 14.34
CA LEU A 182 -9.03 -1.80 15.02
C LEU A 182 -9.74 -1.94 16.38
N THR A 183 -9.28 -1.18 17.37
CA THR A 183 -9.87 -1.12 18.72
C THR A 183 -10.31 0.31 19.04
N GLY A 184 -11.18 0.48 20.03
CA GLY A 184 -11.62 1.81 20.47
C GLY A 184 -12.61 2.51 19.53
N GLY A 185 -13.32 1.76 18.68
CA GLY A 185 -14.36 2.31 17.81
C GLY A 185 -15.53 2.87 18.62
N ILE A 186 -16.16 3.91 18.10
CA ILE A 186 -17.32 4.57 18.73
C ILE A 186 -18.54 4.38 17.83
N GLY A 187 -19.65 3.90 18.40
CA GLY A 187 -20.91 3.74 17.70
C GLY A 187 -21.43 5.09 17.18
N LEU A 188 -21.65 5.19 15.88
CA LEU A 188 -22.06 6.42 15.18
C LEU A 188 -23.38 7.04 15.71
N SER A 189 -24.30 6.22 16.19
CA SER A 189 -25.61 6.63 16.74
C SER A 189 -25.67 6.60 18.26
N THR A 190 -24.91 5.70 18.90
CA THR A 190 -24.98 5.49 20.35
C THR A 190 -23.92 6.25 21.12
N GLY A 191 -22.82 6.66 20.47
CA GLY A 191 -21.65 7.23 21.13
C GLY A 191 -20.91 6.27 22.06
N THR A 192 -21.33 5.00 22.11
CA THR A 192 -20.76 3.98 22.98
C THR A 192 -19.54 3.33 22.34
N GLN A 193 -18.57 2.92 23.14
CA GLN A 193 -17.44 2.13 22.66
C GLN A 193 -17.92 0.77 22.11
N LEU A 194 -17.42 0.40 20.94
CA LEU A 194 -17.69 -0.88 20.29
C LEU A 194 -16.58 -1.90 20.59
N PRO A 195 -16.89 -3.21 20.48
CA PRO A 195 -15.86 -4.26 20.50
C PRO A 195 -14.81 -4.07 19.38
N PRO A 196 -13.63 -4.69 19.51
CA PRO A 196 -12.60 -4.68 18.46
C PRO A 196 -13.13 -5.16 17.10
N GLY A 197 -12.88 -4.37 16.06
CA GLY A 197 -13.33 -4.59 14.69
C GLY A 197 -14.82 -4.38 14.44
N ASP A 198 -15.66 -4.14 15.45
CA ASP A 198 -17.09 -3.94 15.24
C ASP A 198 -17.37 -2.58 14.55
N MET A 199 -18.45 -2.55 13.79
CA MET A 199 -18.91 -1.36 13.07
C MET A 199 -20.42 -1.20 13.24
N GLN A 200 -20.91 0.04 13.23
CA GLN A 200 -22.33 0.30 13.46
C GLN A 200 -23.05 0.68 12.16
N ILE A 201 -23.54 -0.35 11.47
CA ILE A 201 -24.32 -0.21 10.23
C ILE A 201 -25.59 0.61 10.46
N GLU A 202 -26.23 0.44 11.62
CA GLU A 202 -27.44 1.15 12.01
C GLU A 202 -27.23 2.66 12.04
N GLY A 203 -26.10 3.11 12.57
CA GLY A 203 -25.78 4.53 12.66
C GLY A 203 -25.52 5.14 11.29
N TYR A 204 -24.91 4.38 10.38
CA TYR A 204 -24.74 4.80 8.99
C TYR A 204 -26.08 4.97 8.27
N CYS A 205 -26.95 3.96 8.31
CA CYS A 205 -28.29 4.07 7.70
C CYS A 205 -29.11 5.21 8.33
N THR A 206 -29.05 5.36 9.65
CA THR A 206 -29.76 6.44 10.36
C THR A 206 -29.28 7.83 9.92
N GLY A 207 -27.97 8.00 9.72
CA GLY A 207 -27.41 9.25 9.19
C GLY A 207 -27.89 9.60 7.79
N LEU A 208 -28.34 8.61 7.03
CA LEU A 208 -28.96 8.79 5.70
C LEU A 208 -30.49 8.91 5.76
N GLY A 209 -31.11 8.83 6.94
CA GLY A 209 -32.57 8.83 7.11
C GLY A 209 -33.25 7.47 6.87
N TYR A 210 -32.48 6.38 6.96
CA TYR A 210 -32.92 5.01 6.73
C TYR A 210 -32.77 4.13 7.98
N THR A 211 -33.36 2.93 7.94
CA THR A 211 -33.15 1.89 8.95
C THR A 211 -32.28 0.77 8.40
N ALA A 212 -31.37 0.20 9.19
CA ALA A 212 -30.56 -0.92 8.74
C ALA A 212 -31.34 -2.24 8.78
N ASP A 213 -31.04 -3.14 7.85
CA ASP A 213 -31.50 -4.52 7.81
C ASP A 213 -30.48 -5.39 7.08
N HIS A 214 -30.67 -6.71 7.10
CA HIS A 214 -29.74 -7.63 6.46
C HIS A 214 -30.43 -8.84 5.84
N THR A 215 -29.79 -9.42 4.83
CA THR A 215 -30.08 -10.78 4.37
C THR A 215 -29.21 -11.77 5.16
N GLU A 216 -29.13 -13.03 4.73
CA GLU A 216 -28.11 -13.94 5.27
C GLU A 216 -26.68 -13.45 4.97
N THR A 217 -26.48 -12.78 3.83
CA THR A 217 -25.15 -12.47 3.29
C THR A 217 -24.74 -11.02 3.47
N ASP A 218 -25.67 -10.08 3.34
CA ASP A 218 -25.36 -8.67 3.11
C ASP A 218 -26.23 -7.73 3.94
N TRP A 219 -25.69 -6.54 4.20
CA TRP A 219 -26.41 -5.44 4.82
C TRP A 219 -27.05 -4.52 3.78
N PHE A 220 -28.16 -3.89 4.15
CA PHE A 220 -28.79 -2.85 3.36
C PHE A 220 -29.53 -1.85 4.24
N CYS A 221 -29.78 -0.66 3.70
CA CYS A 221 -30.65 0.33 4.32
C CYS A 221 -32.06 0.26 3.72
N LYS A 222 -33.09 0.40 4.57
CA LYS A 222 -34.51 0.45 4.21
C LYS A 222 -35.11 1.83 4.41
N ASP A 223 -36.02 2.19 3.51
CA ASP A 223 -36.87 3.37 3.64
C ASP A 223 -37.96 3.20 4.72
N ALA A 224 -38.70 4.30 4.98
CA ALA A 224 -39.80 4.30 5.94
C ALA A 224 -40.98 3.40 5.53
N ALA A 225 -41.07 3.02 4.26
CA ALA A 225 -42.05 2.07 3.73
C ALA A 225 -41.54 0.62 3.75
N ASN A 226 -40.37 0.38 4.36
CA ASN A 226 -39.73 -0.93 4.51
C ASN A 226 -39.25 -1.55 3.18
N ASN A 227 -39.04 -0.73 2.14
CA ASN A 227 -38.43 -1.19 0.89
C ASN A 227 -36.90 -1.17 1.02
N PRO A 228 -36.20 -2.19 0.49
CA PRO A 228 -34.74 -2.15 0.39
C PRO A 228 -34.35 -1.02 -0.57
N PHE A 229 -33.59 -0.05 -0.06
CA PHE A 229 -33.25 1.15 -0.80
C PHE A 229 -31.83 1.09 -1.35
N VAL A 230 -30.85 0.81 -0.48
CA VAL A 230 -29.42 0.83 -0.83
C VAL A 230 -28.72 -0.39 -0.24
N PRO A 231 -28.19 -1.32 -1.07
CA PRO A 231 -27.28 -2.34 -0.58
C PRO A 231 -25.99 -1.66 -0.08
N ILE A 232 -25.48 -2.13 1.06
CA ILE A 232 -24.24 -1.62 1.62
C ILE A 232 -23.09 -2.42 1.00
N GLY A 233 -22.42 -1.80 0.03
CA GLY A 233 -21.26 -2.37 -0.64
C GLY A 233 -19.97 -2.19 0.16
N VAL A 234 -18.88 -2.73 -0.38
CA VAL A 234 -17.54 -2.64 0.24
C VAL A 234 -17.07 -1.21 0.45
N ASN A 235 -17.42 -0.29 -0.44
CA ASN A 235 -17.04 1.12 -0.32
C ASN A 235 -17.75 1.80 0.85
N GLU A 236 -19.04 1.50 1.04
CA GLU A 236 -19.82 1.96 2.18
C GLU A 236 -19.29 1.34 3.48
N LEU A 237 -19.00 0.05 3.50
CA LEU A 237 -18.39 -0.62 4.67
C LEU A 237 -17.05 0.01 5.06
N ASP A 238 -16.19 0.31 4.08
CA ASP A 238 -14.93 1.01 4.33
C ASP A 238 -15.19 2.41 4.91
N ALA A 239 -16.19 3.14 4.41
CA ALA A 239 -16.59 4.45 4.95
C ALA A 239 -17.11 4.36 6.38
N ILE A 240 -17.89 3.32 6.71
CA ILE A 240 -18.38 3.07 8.07
C ILE A 240 -17.21 2.79 9.01
N CYS A 241 -16.22 2.00 8.59
CA CYS A 241 -15.01 1.76 9.37
C CYS A 241 -14.22 3.05 9.63
N ARG A 242 -14.03 3.90 8.60
CA ARG A 242 -13.36 5.20 8.77
C ARG A 242 -14.08 6.10 9.76
N ALA A 243 -15.41 6.16 9.69
CA ALA A 243 -16.22 6.96 10.61
C ALA A 243 -16.19 6.41 12.05
N THR A 244 -16.34 5.08 12.21
CA THR A 244 -16.41 4.41 13.52
C THR A 244 -15.13 4.55 14.32
N TYR A 245 -13.97 4.47 13.65
CA TYR A 245 -12.65 4.52 14.29
C TYR A 245 -11.93 5.86 14.10
N ASN A 246 -12.56 6.83 13.44
CA ASN A 246 -11.96 8.11 13.05
C ASN A 246 -10.56 7.94 12.42
N ARG A 247 -10.41 6.98 11.50
CA ARG A 247 -9.13 6.62 10.89
C ARG A 247 -9.29 6.49 9.37
N GLN A 248 -8.63 7.37 8.62
CA GLN A 248 -8.76 7.41 7.14
C GLN A 248 -8.25 6.14 6.44
N THR A 249 -7.35 5.40 7.08
CA THR A 249 -6.81 4.13 6.59
C THR A 249 -7.64 2.91 6.99
N ALA A 250 -8.82 3.12 7.62
CA ALA A 250 -9.68 2.02 8.01
C ALA A 250 -10.49 1.45 6.83
N PHE A 251 -10.67 0.13 6.84
CA PHE A 251 -11.38 -0.64 5.83
C PHE A 251 -12.03 -1.89 6.43
N ALA A 252 -12.99 -2.46 5.72
CA ALA A 252 -13.74 -3.64 6.14
C ALA A 252 -13.20 -4.91 5.47
N LEU A 253 -13.12 -5.99 6.26
CA LEU A 253 -12.85 -7.36 5.83
C LEU A 253 -13.89 -8.32 6.40
N ARG A 254 -14.16 -9.42 5.70
CA ARG A 254 -15.06 -10.47 6.15
C ARG A 254 -14.29 -11.53 6.94
N GLN A 255 -14.03 -11.25 8.21
CA GLN A 255 -13.22 -12.08 9.13
C GLN A 255 -13.95 -12.57 10.39
N GLY A 256 -15.21 -12.19 10.58
CA GLY A 256 -16.03 -12.71 11.67
C GLY A 256 -16.40 -14.18 11.46
N THR A 257 -16.71 -14.86 12.56
CA THR A 257 -17.08 -16.28 12.62
C THR A 257 -18.55 -16.48 13.03
N GLY A 258 -19.35 -15.42 12.95
CA GLY A 258 -20.77 -15.46 13.25
C GLY A 258 -21.53 -16.39 12.31
N PRO A 259 -22.64 -16.98 12.80
CA PRO A 259 -23.45 -17.92 12.02
C PRO A 259 -24.13 -17.27 10.81
N THR A 260 -24.36 -15.95 10.87
CA THR A 260 -24.96 -15.18 9.78
C THR A 260 -23.87 -14.38 9.06
N PRO A 261 -23.55 -14.71 7.80
CA PRO A 261 -22.44 -14.10 7.06
C PRO A 261 -22.45 -12.56 6.93
N ALA A 262 -23.61 -11.92 7.02
CA ALA A 262 -23.72 -10.46 7.07
C ALA A 262 -23.00 -9.85 8.31
N PHE A 263 -22.94 -10.55 9.44
CA PHE A 263 -22.29 -10.05 10.67
C PHE A 263 -20.79 -10.32 10.73
N ASN A 264 -20.23 -10.90 9.66
CA ASN A 264 -18.81 -11.28 9.64
C ASN A 264 -17.88 -10.16 9.17
N TRP A 265 -18.40 -8.96 8.93
CA TRP A 265 -17.57 -7.79 8.61
C TRP A 265 -16.88 -7.25 9.86
N ARG A 266 -15.59 -6.93 9.72
CA ARG A 266 -14.73 -6.38 10.76
C ARG A 266 -13.87 -5.25 10.20
N CYS A 267 -13.62 -4.22 11.01
CA CYS A 267 -12.77 -3.09 10.64
C CYS A 267 -11.29 -3.34 10.96
N TYR A 268 -10.46 -3.18 9.95
CA TYR A 268 -9.01 -3.22 10.00
C TYR A 268 -8.45 -1.85 9.58
N GLY A 269 -7.17 -1.62 9.86
CA GLY A 269 -6.46 -0.44 9.36
C GLY A 269 -4.95 -0.63 9.40
N TYR A 270 -4.25 0.21 8.65
CA TYR A 270 -2.77 0.38 8.68
C TYR A 270 -2.39 1.54 9.57
#